data_AF-E0S3R9-F1
#
_entry.id   AF-E0S3R9-F1
#
_cell.length_a   1.000
_cell.length_b   1.000
_cell.length_c   1.000
_cell.angle_alpha   90.00
_cell.angle_beta   90.00
_cell.angle_gamma   90.00
#
_symmetry.space_group_name_H-M   'P 1'
#
loop_
_entity.id
_entity.type
_entity.pdbx_description
1 polymer ?
#
loop_
_entity_poly.entity_id
_entity_poly.type
_entity_poly.pdbx_seq_one_letter_code
_entity_poly.pdbx_strand_id
1 'polypeptide(L)' 'MERISYKQCEGHGQGSCKRCSDMGKWNVSWMSFLYKVDGCEGCYCLSCAKEMAKENN' A
#
# COMPACT_ATOMS: atom_id res chain seq x y z
N MET A 1 -7.56 7.94 18.60
CA MET A 1 -7.99 7.38 17.30
C MET A 1 -7.02 7.87 16.24
N GLU A 2 -5.99 7.07 15.95
CA GLU A 2 -5.07 7.40 14.88
C GLU A 2 -5.70 6.93 13.57
N ARG A 3 -6.31 7.86 12.82
CA ARG A 3 -6.64 7.59 11.42
C ARG A 3 -5.33 7.40 10.69
N ILE A 4 -4.98 6.15 10.40
CA ILE A 4 -3.84 5.86 9.53
C ILE A 4 -4.12 6.54 8.18
N SER A 5 -3.29 7.52 7.84
CA SER A 5 -3.34 8.16 6.54
C SER A 5 -2.46 7.36 5.56
N TYR A 6 -2.89 7.29 4.30
CA TYR A 6 -2.08 6.73 3.24
C TYR A 6 -1.88 7.79 2.15
N LYS A 7 -0.66 7.89 1.62
CA LYS A 7 -0.28 8.81 0.55
C LYS A 7 0.04 8.02 -0.70
N GLN A 8 -0.27 8.56 -1.87
CA GLN A 8 0.07 7.92 -3.14
C GLN A 8 1.60 7.78 -3.25
N CYS A 9 2.09 6.64 -3.74
CA CYS A 9 3.52 6.46 -3.98
C CYS A 9 3.93 7.34 -5.17
N GLU A 10 5.02 8.11 -5.00
CA GLU A 10 5.58 8.91 -6.07
C GLU A 10 6.53 8.06 -6.92
N GLY A 11 6.33 8.09 -8.24
CA GLY A 11 7.18 7.37 -9.18
C GLY A 11 6.48 7.07 -10.50
N HIS A 12 7.24 7.14 -11.59
CA HIS A 12 6.80 6.76 -12.94
C HIS A 12 7.11 5.29 -13.26
N GLY A 13 7.55 4.51 -12.27
CA GLY A 13 7.95 3.12 -12.43
C GLY A 13 6.83 2.14 -12.13
N GLN A 14 7.20 0.86 -12.23
CA GLN A 14 6.40 -0.24 -11.71
C GLN A 14 6.79 -0.50 -10.25
N GLY A 15 5.81 -0.86 -9.44
CA GLY A 15 6.00 -1.31 -8.07
C GLY A 15 5.08 -2.47 -7.76
N SER A 16 5.22 -3.03 -6.57
CA SER A 16 4.32 -4.05 -6.06
C SER A 16 3.83 -3.68 -4.66
N CYS A 17 2.68 -4.22 -4.29
CA CYS A 17 2.22 -4.19 -2.92
C CYS A 17 3.08 -5.15 -2.09
N LYS A 18 3.72 -4.63 -1.04
CA LYS A 18 4.54 -5.45 -0.14
C LYS A 18 3.72 -6.59 0.49
N ARG A 19 2.50 -6.29 0.97
CA ARG A 19 1.59 -7.29 1.56
C ARG A 19 1.15 -8.37 0.55
N CYS A 20 0.87 -7.99 -0.70
CA CYS A 20 0.52 -8.98 -1.72
C CYS A 20 1.72 -9.84 -2.09
N SER A 21 2.90 -9.23 -2.21
CA SER A 21 4.14 -9.95 -2.52
C SER A 21 4.48 -10.97 -1.44
N ASP A 22 4.31 -10.60 -0.16
CA ASP A 22 4.52 -11.48 0.99
C ASP A 22 3.53 -12.66 1.01
N MET A 23 2.29 -12.43 0.58
CA MET A 23 1.27 -13.48 0.40
C MET A 23 1.48 -14.33 -0.87
N GLY A 24 2.56 -14.12 -1.63
CA GLY A 24 2.81 -14.81 -2.89
C GLY A 24 1.88 -14.40 -4.04
N LYS A 25 1.12 -13.31 -3.89
CA LYS A 25 0.28 -12.75 -4.95
C LYS A 25 1.10 -11.78 -5.78
N TRP A 26 1.28 -12.11 -7.05
CA TRP A 26 1.91 -11.20 -8.01
C TRP A 26 0.98 -10.02 -8.31
N ASN A 27 1.36 -8.81 -7.88
CA ASN A 27 0.57 -7.59 -8.14
C ASN A 27 1.42 -6.40 -8.63
N VAL A 28 2.24 -6.63 -9.66
CA VAL A 28 2.95 -5.52 -10.30
C VAL A 28 1.94 -4.52 -10.87
N SER A 29 2.06 -3.28 -10.46
CA SER A 29 1.24 -2.16 -10.94
C SER A 29 2.11 -0.91 -11.02
N TRP A 30 1.63 0.10 -11.74
CA TRP A 30 2.32 1.39 -11.73
C TRP A 30 2.33 1.96 -10.32
N MET A 31 3.42 2.62 -9.94
CA MET A 31 3.54 3.24 -8.63
C MET A 31 2.43 4.27 -8.36
N SER A 32 1.90 4.90 -9.42
CA SER A 32 0.72 5.78 -9.35
C SER A 32 -0.54 5.09 -8.80
N PHE A 33 -0.65 3.76 -8.83
CA PHE A 33 -1.77 3.01 -8.25
C PHE A 33 -1.46 2.42 -6.87
N LEU A 34 -0.27 2.69 -6.34
CA LEU A 34 0.17 2.24 -5.04
C LEU A 34 0.19 3.39 -4.04
N TYR A 35 0.08 3.02 -2.77
CA TYR A 35 -0.06 3.93 -1.65
C TYR A 35 0.92 3.53 -0.54
N LYS A 36 1.63 4.51 -0.02
CA LYS A 36 2.43 4.39 1.19
C LYS A 36 1.54 4.64 2.39
N VAL A 37 1.49 3.68 3.30
CA VAL A 37 0.70 3.77 4.53
C VAL A 37 1.60 4.34 5.63
N ASP A 38 1.12 5.35 6.37
CA ASP A 38 1.90 5.96 7.44
C ASP A 38 2.16 4.94 8.57
N GLY A 39 3.41 4.82 9.01
CA GLY A 39 3.85 3.78 9.94
C GLY A 39 4.17 2.41 9.33
N CYS A 40 4.02 2.23 8.01
CA CYS A 40 4.37 0.98 7.31
C CYS A 40 5.46 1.21 6.27
N GLU A 41 6.47 0.33 6.26
CA GLU A 41 7.57 0.41 5.31
C GLU A 41 7.22 -0.33 4.01
N GLY A 42 6.81 0.42 2.98
CA GLY A 42 6.58 -0.09 1.63
C GLY A 42 5.47 0.64 0.89
N CYS A 43 5.23 0.22 -0.35
CA CYS A 43 4.05 0.59 -1.11
C CYS A 43 3.01 -0.54 -1.02
N TYR A 44 1.74 -0.16 -0.98
CA TYR A 44 0.60 -1.06 -0.82
C TYR A 44 -0.45 -0.74 -1.87
N CYS A 45 -1.20 -1.74 -2.33
CA CYS A 45 -2.35 -1.46 -3.18
C CYS A 45 -3.48 -0.80 -2.36
N LEU A 46 -4.42 -0.14 -3.04
CA LEU A 46 -5.54 0.55 -2.40
C LEU A 46 -6.31 -0.37 -1.43
N SER A 47 -6.50 -1.64 -1.79
CA SER A 47 -7.19 -2.63 -0.96
C SER A 47 -6.44 -2.84 0.36
N CYS A 48 -5.16 -3.16 0.31
CA CYS A 48 -4.35 -3.37 1.51
C CYS A 48 -4.22 -2.09 2.35
N ALA A 49 -4.08 -0.92 1.72
CA ALA A 49 -4.02 0.35 2.45
C ALA A 49 -5.34 0.64 3.20
N LYS A 50 -6.50 0.36 2.57
CA LYS A 50 -7.81 0.47 3.22
C LYS A 50 -8.01 -0.54 4.33
N GLU A 51 -7.56 -1.78 4.15
CA GLU A 51 -7.62 -2.82 5.19
C GLU A 51 -6.79 -2.40 6.40
N MET A 52 -5.53 -1.98 6.19
CA MET A 52 -4.67 -1.48 7.26
C MET A 52 -5.30 -0.29 8.00
N ALA A 53 -5.89 0.65 7.26
CA ALA A 53 -6.59 1.79 7.86
C ALA A 53 -7.86 1.39 8.64
N LYS A 54 -8.48 0.24 8.32
CA LYS A 54 -9.64 -0.30 9.05
C LYS A 54 -9.24 -1.17 10.24
N GLU A 55 -8.16 -1.95 10.15
CA GLU A 55 -7.67 -2.83 11.22
C GLU A 55 -7.24 -2.04 12.47
N ASN A 56 -6.93 -0.75 12.32
CA ASN A 56 -6.53 0.14 13.42
C ASN A 56 -7.68 1.02 13.97
N ASN A 57 -8.95 0.63 13.74
CA ASN A 57 -10.17 1.25 14.29
C ASN A 57 -10.78 0.40 15.41
#